data_AF-A0AA39JBK7-F1
#
_entry.id   AF-A0AA39JBK7-F1
#
_cell.length_a   1.000
_cell.length_b   1.000
_cell.length_c   1.000
_cell.angle_alpha   90.00
_cell.angle_beta   90.00
_cell.angle_gamma   90.00
#
_symmetry.space_group_name_H-M   'P 1'
#
loop_
_entity.id
_entity.type
_entity.pdbx_description
1 polymer ?
#
loop_
_entity_poly.entity_id
_entity_poly.type
_entity_poly.pdbx_seq_one_letter_code
_entity_poly.pdbx_strand_id
1 'polypeptide(L)'
;MVRGADNTTDPAVADSLTPASSYNAPVTPWEQDATPGWYFGDDPSNLPASFTDLPWLKDSYLCQLLTQLNNGFQCPTTLPAPNSDGYHQTFTNFTGATQAGDYMTFGLVDTVEACKAMCNNVNGCAFVNSYHDVNGKNGSPLLSCSLFTQCHSTSDAINRGGQSQPDGSIDFITNSDGYCKQRCWCPLN
;
A
#
# COMPACT_ATOMS: atom_id res chain seq x y z
N MET A 1 0.64 -23.25 16.90
CA MET A 1 1.48 -22.05 17.04
C MET A 1 1.70 -21.51 15.65
N VAL A 2 0.88 -20.56 15.23
CA VAL A 2 1.07 -19.87 13.96
C VAL A 2 2.25 -18.92 14.18
N ARG A 3 3.40 -19.24 13.59
CA ARG A 3 4.55 -18.33 13.55
C ARG A 3 4.21 -17.24 12.53
N GLY A 4 3.44 -16.25 12.95
CA GLY A 4 3.46 -14.95 12.29
C GLY A 4 4.73 -14.23 12.74
N ALA A 5 5.49 -13.70 11.78
CA ALA A 5 6.54 -12.70 12.01
C ALA A 5 7.75 -13.11 12.89
N ASP A 6 8.60 -14.02 12.41
CA ASP A 6 10.00 -14.11 12.91
C ASP A 6 10.93 -13.09 12.20
N ASN A 7 10.44 -12.43 11.14
CA ASN A 7 11.25 -11.49 10.35
C ASN A 7 11.14 -10.02 10.81
N THR A 8 10.17 -9.65 11.67
CA THR A 8 10.04 -8.23 12.13
C THR A 8 11.18 -7.79 13.04
N THR A 9 11.98 -8.73 13.55
CA THR A 9 13.20 -8.44 14.35
C THR A 9 14.49 -8.42 13.54
N ASP A 10 14.44 -8.74 12.24
CA ASP A 10 15.61 -8.66 11.36
C ASP A 10 15.81 -7.20 10.90
N PRO A 11 16.95 -6.55 11.21
CA PRO A 11 17.27 -5.23 10.69
C PRO A 11 17.21 -5.14 9.17
N ALA A 12 17.42 -6.25 8.45
CA ALA A 12 17.35 -6.30 7.00
C ALA A 12 15.94 -5.95 6.45
N VAL A 13 14.88 -6.14 7.24
CA VAL A 13 13.52 -5.71 6.87
C VAL A 13 13.40 -4.20 6.85
N ALA A 14 14.04 -3.50 7.79
CA ALA A 14 14.03 -2.04 7.78
C ALA A 14 14.86 -1.48 6.60
N ASP A 15 15.93 -2.19 6.21
CA ASP A 15 16.76 -1.85 5.05
C ASP A 15 16.04 -2.05 3.70
N SER A 16 15.05 -2.95 3.63
CA SER A 16 14.25 -3.16 2.42
C SER A 16 13.14 -2.12 2.24
N LEU A 17 12.81 -1.35 3.27
CA LEU A 17 11.76 -0.32 3.24
C LEU A 17 12.34 1.06 2.88
N THR A 18 12.95 1.16 1.69
CA THR A 18 13.56 2.41 1.18
C THR A 18 12.99 2.82 -0.18
N PRO A 19 13.15 4.09 -0.60
CA PRO A 19 12.72 4.53 -1.94
C PRO A 19 13.37 3.73 -3.09
N ALA A 20 14.62 3.26 -2.90
CA ALA A 20 15.36 2.55 -3.95
C ALA A 20 14.82 1.15 -4.25
N SER A 21 14.13 0.54 -3.29
CA SER A 21 13.50 -0.77 -3.39
C SER A 21 11.98 -0.69 -3.52
N SER A 22 11.43 0.51 -3.79
CA SER A 22 9.98 0.76 -3.78
C SER A 22 9.32 0.28 -2.49
N TYR A 23 10.01 0.49 -1.37
CA TYR A 23 9.61 0.07 -0.04
C TYR A 23 9.21 -1.41 0.01
N ASN A 24 10.12 -2.26 -0.47
CA ASN A 24 9.99 -3.73 -0.56
C ASN A 24 8.97 -4.22 -1.62
N ALA A 25 8.50 -3.34 -2.52
CA ALA A 25 7.60 -3.67 -3.63
C ALA A 25 8.14 -3.18 -4.99
N PRO A 26 9.27 -3.73 -5.51
CA PRO A 26 9.91 -3.24 -6.74
C PRO A 26 9.14 -3.58 -8.03
N VAL A 27 8.29 -4.60 -8.00
CA VAL A 27 7.44 -4.99 -9.14
C VAL A 27 6.08 -4.33 -8.96
N THR A 28 5.63 -3.62 -9.99
CA THR A 28 4.41 -2.81 -9.91
C THR A 28 3.15 -3.70 -9.84
N PRO A 29 2.05 -3.25 -9.22
CA PRO A 29 0.93 -4.14 -8.90
C PRO A 29 0.18 -4.71 -10.11
N TRP A 30 0.35 -4.12 -11.31
CA TRP A 30 -0.23 -4.59 -12.57
C TRP A 30 0.69 -5.55 -13.34
N GLU A 31 1.87 -5.87 -12.82
CA GLU A 31 2.79 -6.83 -13.41
C GLU A 31 2.64 -8.22 -12.77
N GLN A 32 2.99 -9.26 -13.53
CA GLN A 32 3.05 -10.63 -13.05
C GLN A 32 4.05 -10.74 -11.88
N ASP A 33 3.74 -11.59 -10.90
CA ASP A 33 4.58 -11.86 -9.72
C ASP A 33 4.76 -10.67 -8.75
N ALA A 34 3.97 -9.60 -8.91
CA ALA A 34 4.00 -8.46 -8.02
C ALA A 34 3.53 -8.81 -6.59
N THR A 35 4.43 -8.65 -5.62
CA THR A 35 4.17 -8.87 -4.19
C THR A 35 4.03 -7.55 -3.41
N PRO A 36 3.10 -7.47 -2.44
CA PRO A 36 3.03 -6.30 -1.57
C PRO A 36 4.33 -6.14 -0.77
N GLY A 37 4.72 -4.91 -0.50
CA GLY A 37 5.96 -4.60 0.23
C GLY A 37 5.79 -4.57 1.74
N TRP A 38 4.57 -4.32 2.22
CA TRP A 38 4.26 -4.15 3.64
C TRP A 38 2.78 -4.42 3.92
N TYR A 39 2.45 -4.62 5.20
CA TYR A 39 1.08 -4.74 5.69
C TYR A 39 0.83 -3.76 6.85
N PHE A 40 -0.25 -2.98 6.75
CA PHE A 40 -0.71 -2.08 7.81
C PHE A 40 -2.19 -2.34 8.12
N GLY A 41 -2.45 -3.43 8.84
CA GLY A 41 -3.76 -3.78 9.40
C GLY A 41 -3.68 -4.16 10.87
N ASP A 42 -4.82 -4.45 11.48
CA ASP A 42 -5.02 -4.70 12.90
C ASP A 42 -4.48 -6.06 13.35
N ASP A 43 -4.53 -7.07 12.48
CA ASP A 43 -4.14 -8.45 12.83
C ASP A 43 -3.33 -9.10 11.69
N PRO A 44 -2.08 -9.54 11.93
CA PRO A 44 -1.28 -10.23 10.91
C PRO A 44 -1.85 -11.60 10.52
N SER A 45 -2.76 -12.18 11.30
CA SER A 45 -3.46 -13.42 10.92
C SER A 45 -4.47 -13.23 9.80
N ASN A 46 -4.81 -11.97 9.43
CA ASN A 46 -5.61 -11.67 8.25
C ASN A 46 -4.84 -11.86 6.94
N LEU A 47 -3.50 -11.91 6.99
CA LEU A 47 -2.68 -12.16 5.82
C LEU A 47 -2.83 -13.62 5.37
N PRO A 48 -2.92 -13.88 4.06
CA PRO A 48 -2.71 -15.21 3.52
C PRO A 48 -1.43 -15.86 4.06
N ALA A 49 -1.51 -17.17 4.38
CA ALA A 49 -0.38 -17.91 4.94
C ALA A 49 0.87 -17.94 4.03
N SER A 50 0.72 -17.60 2.76
CA SER A 50 1.84 -17.45 1.81
C SER A 50 2.66 -16.18 2.01
N PHE A 51 2.14 -15.17 2.72
CA PHE A 51 2.90 -13.97 3.08
C PHE A 51 3.61 -14.18 4.42
N THR A 52 4.70 -14.95 4.38
CA THR A 52 5.53 -15.25 5.57
C THR A 52 6.45 -14.11 5.96
N ASP A 53 6.86 -13.29 5.00
CA ASP A 53 7.92 -12.28 5.16
C ASP A 53 7.43 -10.85 4.96
N LEU A 54 6.11 -10.64 4.93
CA LEU A 54 5.54 -9.31 4.74
C LEU A 54 5.68 -8.49 6.04
N PRO A 55 6.39 -7.35 6.04
CA PRO A 55 6.58 -6.54 7.24
C PRO A 55 5.25 -5.99 7.77
N TRP A 56 4.94 -6.27 9.05
CA TRP A 56 3.74 -5.75 9.70
C TRP A 56 4.04 -4.41 10.40
N LEU A 57 3.49 -3.33 9.87
CA LEU A 57 3.78 -1.95 10.28
C LEU A 57 3.06 -1.51 11.56
N LYS A 58 2.47 -2.43 12.32
CA LYS A 58 2.07 -2.19 13.72
C LYS A 58 3.00 -2.86 14.74
N ASP A 59 4.03 -3.57 14.26
CA ASP A 59 5.07 -4.11 15.12
C ASP A 59 5.90 -2.98 15.75
N SER A 60 5.90 -2.91 17.07
CA SER A 60 6.56 -1.84 17.82
C SER A 60 8.07 -1.77 17.60
N TYR A 61 8.73 -2.90 17.35
CA TYR A 61 10.18 -2.95 17.16
C TYR A 61 10.56 -2.46 15.77
N LEU A 62 9.89 -2.96 14.72
CA LEU A 62 10.09 -2.50 13.35
C LEU A 62 9.85 -0.98 13.23
N CYS A 63 8.77 -0.47 13.83
CA CYS A 63 8.46 0.95 13.76
C CYS A 63 9.47 1.84 14.51
N GLN A 64 10.04 1.34 15.61
CA GLN A 64 11.15 2.02 16.29
C GLN A 64 12.40 2.07 15.41
N LEU A 65 12.74 0.98 14.72
CA LEU A 65 13.87 0.94 13.78
C LEU A 65 13.68 1.91 12.61
N LEU A 66 12.53 1.90 11.95
CA LEU A 66 12.23 2.82 10.84
C LEU A 66 12.32 4.30 11.26
N THR A 67 11.88 4.61 12.48
CA THR A 67 12.01 5.97 13.03
C THR A 67 13.47 6.39 13.18
N GLN A 68 14.38 5.47 13.52
CA GLN A 68 15.81 5.76 13.66
C GLN A 68 16.51 5.94 12.31
N LEU A 69 16.12 5.18 11.29
CA LEU A 69 16.72 5.26 9.95
C LEU A 69 16.40 6.58 9.23
N ASN A 70 15.25 7.21 9.54
CA ASN A 70 14.80 8.48 8.98
C ASN A 70 14.88 8.51 7.43
N ASN A 71 14.48 7.42 6.79
CA ASN A 71 14.62 7.19 5.35
C ASN A 71 13.39 7.64 4.52
N GLY A 72 12.48 8.40 5.12
CA GLY A 72 11.25 8.87 4.47
C GLY A 72 10.13 7.82 4.40
N PHE A 73 10.22 6.71 5.12
CA PHE A 73 9.14 5.74 5.31
C PHE A 73 8.95 5.47 6.80
N GLN A 74 7.78 5.81 7.32
CA GLN A 74 7.45 5.64 8.73
C GLN A 74 6.16 4.82 8.89
N CYS A 75 6.10 4.01 9.95
CA CYS A 75 4.85 3.38 10.32
C CYS A 75 3.80 4.44 10.68
N PRO A 76 2.57 4.32 10.19
CA PRO A 76 1.51 5.23 10.63
C PRO A 76 1.16 5.00 12.10
N THR A 77 1.01 6.10 12.84
CA THR A 77 0.64 6.09 14.26
C THR A 77 -0.82 6.44 14.49
N THR A 78 -1.46 7.09 13.52
CA THR A 78 -2.85 7.54 13.61
C THR A 78 -3.54 7.37 12.26
N LEU A 79 -4.81 6.98 12.29
CA LEU A 79 -5.67 6.97 11.11
C LEU A 79 -6.26 8.37 10.91
N PRO A 80 -6.30 8.88 9.66
CA PRO A 80 -6.92 10.16 9.39
C PRO A 80 -8.44 10.07 9.55
N ALA A 81 -9.06 11.13 10.07
CA ALA A 81 -10.50 11.19 10.28
C ALA A 81 -11.24 11.30 8.94
N PRO A 82 -12.26 10.46 8.64
CA PRO A 82 -12.90 10.42 7.31
C PRO A 82 -13.41 11.75 6.77
N ASN A 83 -13.87 12.66 7.64
CA ASN A 83 -14.47 13.95 7.24
C ASN A 83 -13.46 15.10 7.17
N SER A 84 -12.19 14.87 7.50
CA SER A 84 -11.14 15.90 7.54
C SER A 84 -9.75 15.27 7.39
N ASP A 85 -9.62 14.32 6.46
CA ASP A 85 -8.41 13.52 6.27
C ASP A 85 -7.32 14.24 5.45
N GLY A 86 -7.64 15.39 4.86
CA GLY A 86 -6.73 16.13 3.97
C GLY A 86 -6.60 15.51 2.59
N TYR A 87 -7.58 14.70 2.15
CA TYR A 87 -7.64 14.14 0.81
C TYR A 87 -8.90 14.63 0.07
N HIS A 88 -8.85 14.60 -1.26
CA HIS A 88 -10.04 14.66 -2.10
C HIS A 88 -10.11 13.39 -2.94
N GLN A 89 -11.29 12.79 -3.00
CA GLN A 89 -11.51 11.60 -3.81
C GLN A 89 -11.58 12.00 -5.29
N THR A 90 -10.74 11.37 -6.12
CA THR A 90 -10.69 11.65 -7.57
C THR A 90 -11.53 10.67 -8.38
N PHE A 91 -11.72 9.46 -7.87
CA PHE A 91 -12.65 8.46 -8.41
C PHE A 91 -13.08 7.46 -7.34
N THR A 92 -14.21 6.79 -7.58
CA THR A 92 -14.75 5.78 -6.66
C THR A 92 -15.45 4.63 -7.36
N ASN A 93 -15.37 3.44 -6.78
CA ASN A 93 -16.03 2.23 -7.20
C ASN A 93 -15.74 1.83 -8.67
N PHE A 94 -14.49 2.03 -9.09
CA PHE A 94 -14.02 1.64 -10.42
C PHE A 94 -13.60 0.17 -10.46
N THR A 95 -13.64 -0.41 -11.66
CA THR A 95 -13.18 -1.79 -11.91
C THR A 95 -11.73 -1.86 -12.33
N GLY A 96 -10.94 -0.82 -12.07
CA GLY A 96 -9.51 -0.84 -12.34
C GLY A 96 -8.74 0.09 -11.44
N ALA A 97 -7.53 -0.34 -11.14
CA ALA A 97 -6.56 0.34 -10.31
C ALA A 97 -5.72 1.31 -11.15
N THR A 98 -5.12 2.28 -10.48
CA THR A 98 -4.19 3.23 -11.07
C THR A 98 -2.96 2.49 -11.61
N GLN A 99 -2.63 2.75 -12.87
CA GLN A 99 -1.40 2.31 -13.52
C GLN A 99 -0.69 3.54 -14.06
N ALA A 100 0.40 3.94 -13.40
CA ALA A 100 1.12 5.17 -13.71
C ALA A 100 2.62 5.05 -13.42
N GLY A 101 3.42 5.85 -14.13
CA GLY A 101 4.89 5.76 -14.09
C GLY A 101 5.54 6.36 -12.84
N ASP A 102 4.79 7.06 -12.00
CA ASP A 102 5.25 7.71 -10.78
C ASP A 102 4.86 6.94 -9.51
N TYR A 103 4.66 5.63 -9.69
CA TYR A 103 4.47 4.62 -8.65
C TYR A 103 5.61 4.63 -7.62
N MET A 104 5.25 4.46 -6.35
CA MET A 104 6.19 4.41 -5.24
C MET A 104 6.28 3.03 -4.59
N THR A 105 5.12 2.44 -4.24
CA THR A 105 5.01 1.15 -3.56
C THR A 105 3.55 0.71 -3.54
N PHE A 106 3.30 -0.56 -3.20
CA PHE A 106 2.00 -1.00 -2.74
C PHE A 106 2.12 -1.95 -1.55
N GLY A 107 1.09 -1.95 -0.71
CA GLY A 107 0.96 -2.86 0.42
C GLY A 107 -0.48 -3.31 0.62
N LEU A 108 -0.72 -4.05 1.71
CA LEU A 108 -2.04 -4.49 2.13
C LEU A 108 -2.51 -3.70 3.35
N VAL A 109 -3.79 -3.37 3.40
CA VAL A 109 -4.43 -2.67 4.51
C VAL A 109 -5.85 -3.16 4.74
N ASP A 110 -6.38 -2.92 5.94
CA ASP A 110 -7.76 -3.29 6.28
C ASP A 110 -8.79 -2.25 5.77
N THR A 111 -8.39 -0.97 5.71
CA THR A 111 -9.31 0.12 5.36
C THR A 111 -8.66 1.19 4.47
N VAL A 112 -9.51 2.01 3.85
CA VAL A 112 -9.09 3.17 3.06
C VAL A 112 -8.33 4.18 3.94
N GLU A 113 -8.75 4.38 5.19
CA GLU A 113 -8.10 5.27 6.13
C GLU A 113 -6.68 4.79 6.44
N ALA A 114 -6.48 3.48 6.58
CA ALA A 114 -5.16 2.89 6.75
C ALA A 114 -4.27 3.13 5.51
N CYS A 115 -4.83 3.05 4.29
CA CYS A 115 -4.11 3.39 3.06
C CYS A 115 -3.66 4.86 3.03
N LYS A 116 -4.57 5.79 3.37
CA LYS A 116 -4.26 7.22 3.46
C LYS A 116 -3.24 7.52 4.56
N ALA A 117 -3.32 6.81 5.69
CA ALA A 117 -2.36 6.93 6.79
C ALA A 117 -0.94 6.55 6.33
N MET A 118 -0.80 5.52 5.51
CA MET A 118 0.48 5.15 4.90
C MET A 118 1.04 6.30 4.04
N CYS A 119 0.25 6.85 3.13
CA CYS A 119 0.70 7.99 2.32
C CYS A 119 1.08 9.23 3.15
N ASN A 120 0.45 9.44 4.31
CA ASN A 120 0.85 10.52 5.22
C ASN A 120 2.24 10.33 5.83
N ASN A 121 2.74 9.09 5.90
CA ASN A 121 4.00 8.73 6.53
C ASN A 121 5.07 8.26 5.53
N VAL A 122 4.81 8.39 4.22
CA VAL A 122 5.77 8.15 3.14
C VAL A 122 6.09 9.49 2.46
N ASN A 123 7.35 9.90 2.53
CA ASN A 123 7.80 11.15 1.97
C ASN A 123 7.59 11.19 0.46
N GLY A 124 7.01 12.28 -0.04
CA GLY A 124 6.69 12.45 -1.46
C GLY A 124 5.37 11.81 -1.92
N CYS A 125 4.68 11.04 -1.08
CA CYS A 125 3.38 10.49 -1.45
C CYS A 125 2.33 11.62 -1.57
N ALA A 126 1.68 11.68 -2.72
CA ALA A 126 0.64 12.66 -3.04
C ALA A 126 -0.71 12.03 -3.36
N PHE A 127 -0.74 10.72 -3.65
CA PHE A 127 -1.96 10.03 -4.06
C PHE A 127 -1.97 8.59 -3.60
N VAL A 128 -3.16 8.11 -3.27
CA VAL A 128 -3.40 6.71 -2.97
C VAL A 128 -4.50 6.13 -3.84
N ASN A 129 -4.32 4.89 -4.26
CA ASN A 129 -5.38 4.08 -4.83
C ASN A 129 -5.59 2.83 -3.99
N SER A 130 -6.79 2.69 -3.43
CA SER A 130 -7.23 1.51 -2.69
C SER A 130 -8.18 0.68 -3.53
N TYR A 131 -7.99 -0.63 -3.60
CA TYR A 131 -8.82 -1.52 -4.40
C TYR A 131 -8.78 -2.96 -3.91
N HIS A 132 -9.75 -3.78 -4.32
CA HIS A 132 -9.68 -5.23 -4.17
C HIS A 132 -9.08 -5.85 -5.41
N ASP A 133 -8.09 -6.72 -5.21
CA ASP A 133 -7.46 -7.54 -6.24
C ASP A 133 -8.00 -8.96 -6.10
N VAL A 134 -9.20 -9.19 -6.64
CA VAL A 134 -9.95 -10.43 -6.40
C VAL A 134 -9.22 -11.58 -7.10
N ASN A 135 -8.97 -12.66 -6.37
CA ASN A 135 -8.09 -13.78 -6.74
C ASN A 135 -6.59 -13.43 -6.82
N GLY A 136 -6.24 -12.15 -6.93
CA GLY A 136 -4.86 -11.69 -6.89
C GLY A 136 -4.23 -11.78 -5.51
N LYS A 137 -2.94 -11.48 -5.43
CA LYS A 137 -2.15 -11.39 -4.18
C LYS A 137 -2.36 -12.60 -3.26
N ASN A 138 -2.27 -13.81 -3.83
CA ASN A 138 -2.48 -15.07 -3.13
C ASN A 138 -3.88 -15.21 -2.50
N GLY A 139 -4.91 -14.65 -3.14
CA GLY A 139 -6.29 -14.69 -2.66
C GLY A 139 -6.56 -13.82 -1.43
N SER A 140 -5.73 -12.81 -1.19
CA SER A 140 -5.92 -11.88 -0.06
C SER A 140 -7.28 -11.17 -0.15
N PRO A 141 -8.10 -11.19 0.92
CA PRO A 141 -9.35 -10.42 0.96
C PRO A 141 -9.12 -8.93 1.28
N LEU A 142 -7.88 -8.57 1.66
CA LEU A 142 -7.52 -7.21 2.10
C LEU A 142 -7.53 -6.22 0.95
N LEU A 143 -7.59 -4.93 1.28
CA LEU A 143 -7.41 -3.87 0.30
C LEU A 143 -5.95 -3.79 -0.11
N SER A 144 -5.70 -3.79 -1.41
CA SER A 144 -4.42 -3.32 -1.95
C SER A 144 -4.38 -1.80 -1.86
N CYS A 145 -3.26 -1.26 -1.40
CA CYS A 145 -3.02 0.17 -1.26
C CYS A 145 -1.77 0.56 -2.06
N SER A 146 -1.96 1.25 -3.17
CA SER A 146 -0.86 1.74 -4.03
C SER A 146 -0.61 3.23 -3.81
N LEU A 147 0.66 3.62 -3.70
CA LEU A 147 1.10 5.00 -3.44
C LEU A 147 1.80 5.60 -4.67
N PHE A 148 1.51 6.87 -4.96
CA PHE A 148 2.04 7.60 -6.11
C PHE A 148 2.49 9.02 -5.72
N THR A 149 3.45 9.57 -6.47
CA THR A 149 4.00 10.92 -6.21
C THR A 149 3.16 12.06 -6.81
N GLN A 150 2.26 11.75 -7.74
CA GLN A 150 1.35 12.67 -8.39
C GLN A 150 -0.11 12.22 -8.24
N CYS A 151 -1.03 13.15 -8.46
CA CYS A 151 -2.46 12.86 -8.38
C CYS A 151 -2.98 12.30 -9.68
N HIS A 152 -3.82 11.26 -9.57
CA HIS A 152 -4.39 10.54 -10.70
C HIS A 152 -5.91 10.65 -10.75
N SER A 153 -6.44 10.44 -11.94
CA SER A 153 -7.88 10.43 -12.20
C SER A 153 -8.32 9.08 -12.78
N THR A 154 -9.60 8.98 -13.16
CA THR A 154 -10.13 7.81 -13.85
C THR A 154 -9.39 7.47 -15.15
N SER A 155 -8.68 8.42 -15.76
CA SER A 155 -7.84 8.20 -16.95
C SER A 155 -6.75 7.16 -16.72
N ASP A 156 -6.25 7.06 -15.49
CA ASP A 156 -5.12 6.19 -15.13
C ASP A 156 -5.61 4.91 -14.45
N ALA A 157 -6.91 4.82 -14.13
CA ALA A 157 -7.57 3.66 -13.52
C ALA A 157 -7.81 2.54 -14.54
N ILE A 158 -6.74 2.08 -15.20
CA ILE A 158 -6.76 1.17 -16.35
C ILE A 158 -6.26 -0.24 -16.05
N ASN A 159 -5.62 -0.49 -14.90
CA ASN A 159 -5.26 -1.83 -14.49
C ASN A 159 -6.52 -2.60 -14.09
N ARG A 160 -7.03 -3.48 -14.95
CA ARG A 160 -8.24 -4.28 -14.70
C ARG A 160 -7.94 -5.65 -14.05
N GLY A 161 -6.68 -5.95 -13.76
CA GLY A 161 -6.20 -7.30 -13.48
C GLY A 161 -5.98 -8.07 -14.78
N GLY A 162 -6.15 -9.38 -14.74
CA GLY A 162 -5.95 -10.29 -15.88
C GLY A 162 -4.69 -11.14 -15.77
N GLN A 163 -4.01 -11.10 -14.63
CA GLN A 163 -2.87 -11.95 -14.32
C GLN A 163 -3.35 -13.35 -13.91
N SER A 164 -2.67 -14.38 -14.43
CA SER A 164 -2.93 -15.77 -14.06
C SER A 164 -2.32 -16.08 -12.70
N GLN A 165 -3.12 -16.69 -11.83
CA GLN A 165 -2.72 -17.11 -10.49
C GLN A 165 -2.24 -18.57 -10.48
N PRO A 166 -1.48 -19.02 -9.46
CA PRO A 166 -0.98 -20.39 -9.38
C PRO A 166 -2.06 -21.48 -9.41
N ASP A 167 -3.28 -21.16 -8.97
CA ASP A 167 -4.44 -22.06 -8.99
C ASP A 167 -5.21 -22.06 -10.33
N GLY A 168 -4.75 -21.28 -11.31
CA GLY A 168 -5.36 -21.12 -12.62
C GLY A 168 -6.51 -20.12 -12.67
N SER A 169 -6.86 -19.48 -11.55
CA SER A 169 -7.77 -18.35 -11.56
C SER A 169 -7.14 -17.13 -12.25
N ILE A 170 -7.99 -16.22 -12.72
CA ILE A 170 -7.60 -14.92 -13.26
C ILE A 170 -8.05 -13.87 -12.25
N ASP A 171 -7.16 -12.94 -11.93
CA ASP A 171 -7.51 -11.84 -11.04
C ASP A 171 -8.26 -10.72 -11.76
N PHE A 172 -8.96 -9.91 -10.98
CA PHE A 172 -9.66 -8.74 -11.47
C PHE A 172 -9.83 -7.71 -10.38
N ILE A 173 -9.84 -6.44 -10.78
CA ILE A 173 -9.93 -5.31 -9.84
C ILE A 173 -11.38 -4.92 -9.60
N THR A 174 -11.75 -4.74 -8.33
CA THR A 174 -13.04 -4.16 -7.92
C THR A 174 -12.88 -3.09 -6.85
N ASN A 175 -13.93 -2.28 -6.67
CA ASN A 175 -14.01 -1.28 -5.60
C ASN A 175 -12.79 -0.36 -5.54
N SER A 176 -12.30 0.04 -6.71
CA SER A 176 -11.12 0.90 -6.82
C SER A 176 -11.49 2.35 -6.58
N ASP A 177 -10.86 2.94 -5.56
CA ASP A 177 -11.05 4.31 -5.12
C ASP A 177 -9.71 5.06 -5.14
N GLY A 178 -9.72 6.29 -5.66
CA GLY A 178 -8.54 7.15 -5.79
C GLY A 178 -8.65 8.40 -4.94
N TYR A 179 -7.59 8.76 -4.23
CA TYR A 179 -7.57 9.92 -3.34
C TYR A 179 -6.28 10.72 -3.50
N CYS A 180 -6.43 11.99 -3.90
CA CYS A 180 -5.33 12.93 -4.00
C CYS A 180 -5.22 13.74 -2.71
N LYS A 181 -4.01 13.83 -2.16
CA LYS A 181 -3.73 14.64 -0.98
C LYS A 181 -3.96 16.10 -1.32
N GLN A 182 -4.79 16.77 -0.53
CA GLN A 182 -4.97 18.21 -0.62
C GLN A 182 -3.62 18.84 -0.29
N ARG A 183 -2.99 19.49 -1.27
CA ARG A 183 -1.82 20.31 -0.96
C ARG A 183 -2.34 21.55 -0.25
N CYS A 184 -1.90 21.78 0.98
CA CYS A 184 -2.05 23.08 1.60
C CYS A 184 -1.45 24.10 0.64
N TRP A 185 -2.27 25.01 0.13
CA TRP A 185 -1.78 26.20 -0.53
C TRP A 185 -1.13 27.06 0.55
N CYS A 186 0.17 26.88 0.78
CA CYS A 186 0.98 27.93 1.37
C CYS A 186 1.39 28.84 0.21
N PRO A 187 0.92 30.10 0.16
CA PRO A 187 1.54 31.08 -0.72
C PRO A 187 3.02 31.13 -0.32
N LEU A 188 3.91 30.85 -1.26
CA LEU A 188 5.32 31.13 -1.10
C LEU A 188 5.44 32.67 -0.97
N ASN A 189 5.82 33.14 0.21
CA ASN A 189 6.27 34.53 0.41
C ASN A 189 7.71 34.67 -0.07
#